data_AF-A0A834BLU0-F1
#
_entry.id   AF-A0A834BLU0-F1
#
_cell.length_a   1.000
_cell.length_b   1.000
_cell.length_c   1.000
_cell.angle_alpha   90.00
_cell.angle_beta   90.00
_cell.angle_gamma   90.00
#
_symmetry.space_group_name_H-M   'P 1'
#
loop_
_entity.id
_entity.type
_entity.pdbx_description
1 polymer ?
#
loop_
_entity_poly.entity_id
_entity_poly.type
_entity_poly.pdbx_seq_one_letter_code
_entity_poly.pdbx_strand_id
1 'polypeptide(L)'
;MKMHSPEENLQMADVKPSNMLVNTRGQVKLCDFGVSTQLVNSIAKTYVGTNAYMAPERISGEQYGIHSDVWSLGISFMELALGRFPYPQIQKNQGSLMPLQLLQCIVDEDSPVLPVGEFSEPFVHFITQCMRKQPKERPAPEELMGHPFIVQFNDGNATVVSMWVCRALEERRSQQGPP
;
A
#
# COMPACT_ATOMS: atom_id res chain seq x y z
N MET A 1 28.44 16.72 -2.74
CA MET A 1 28.60 15.49 -3.54
C MET A 1 27.67 15.64 -4.74
N LYS A 2 28.23 15.80 -5.94
CA LYS A 2 27.48 16.04 -7.18
C LYS A 2 26.83 14.72 -7.60
N MET A 3 25.51 14.68 -7.73
CA MET A 3 24.80 13.56 -8.33
C MET A 3 24.40 13.97 -9.75
N HIS A 4 25.03 13.32 -10.72
CA HIS A 4 24.55 13.20 -12.09
C HIS A 4 24.19 11.72 -12.25
N SER A 5 22.89 11.42 -12.31
CA SER A 5 22.37 10.24 -12.99
C SER A 5 20.93 10.56 -13.41
N PRO A 6 20.51 10.15 -14.62
CA PRO A 6 19.25 10.55 -15.21
C PRO A 6 18.07 9.97 -14.43
N GLU A 7 16.91 10.59 -14.58
CA GLU A 7 15.60 10.15 -14.08
C GLU A 7 15.26 8.73 -14.57
N GLU A 8 15.83 7.71 -13.94
CA GLU A 8 15.29 6.37 -13.99
C GLU A 8 14.07 6.36 -13.06
N ASN A 9 12.87 6.29 -13.65
CA ASN A 9 11.60 6.07 -12.95
C ASN A 9 11.74 4.85 -12.03
N LEU A 10 12.13 5.09 -10.78
CA LEU A 10 12.40 4.06 -9.79
C LEU A 10 11.05 3.45 -9.37
N GLN A 11 10.74 2.27 -9.90
CA GLN A 11 9.52 1.53 -9.56
C GLN A 11 9.63 0.98 -8.14
N MET A 12 8.64 1.30 -7.29
CA MET A 12 8.56 0.88 -5.90
C MET A 12 7.86 -0.47 -5.80
N ALA A 13 8.56 -1.54 -6.18
CA ALA A 13 7.97 -2.88 -6.35
C ALA A 13 7.32 -3.53 -5.11
N ASP A 14 7.34 -2.89 -3.93
CA ASP A 14 6.86 -3.44 -2.66
C ASP A 14 6.30 -2.38 -1.68
N VAL A 15 5.36 -1.53 -2.13
CA VAL A 15 4.62 -0.61 -1.25
C VAL A 15 3.55 -1.38 -0.46
N LYS A 16 3.80 -1.62 0.82
CA LYS A 16 2.87 -2.25 1.77
C LYS A 16 3.14 -1.80 3.20
N PRO A 17 2.18 -1.92 4.14
CA PRO A 17 2.36 -1.45 5.52
C PRO A 17 3.57 -2.06 6.24
N SER A 18 3.91 -3.32 5.98
CA SER A 18 5.10 -3.96 6.61
C SER A 18 6.43 -3.39 6.13
N ASN A 19 6.46 -2.67 5.00
CA ASN A 19 7.63 -1.96 4.49
C ASN A 19 7.60 -0.45 4.80
N MET A 20 6.57 0.03 5.51
CA MET A 20 6.48 1.41 6.00
C MET A 20 7.02 1.49 7.42
N LEU A 21 8.28 1.88 7.56
CA LEU A 21 8.93 2.04 8.85
C LEU A 21 8.58 3.39 9.46
N VAL A 22 8.24 3.39 10.75
CA VAL A 22 8.01 4.60 11.52
C VAL A 22 8.84 4.59 12.81
N ASN A 23 9.31 5.76 13.25
CA ASN A 23 10.03 5.89 14.51
C ASN A 23 9.33 6.83 15.50
N THR A 24 9.83 6.89 16.74
CA THR A 24 9.28 7.72 17.82
C THR A 24 9.36 9.22 17.56
N ARG A 25 10.12 9.66 16.54
CA ARG A 25 10.13 11.06 16.07
C ARG A 25 9.06 11.35 15.02
N GLY A 26 8.19 10.39 14.72
CA GLY A 26 7.14 10.52 13.70
C GLY A 26 7.64 10.47 12.26
N GLN A 27 8.90 10.08 12.03
CA GLN A 27 9.46 9.97 10.69
C GLN A 27 9.00 8.66 10.06
N VAL A 28 8.44 8.74 8.86
CA VAL A 28 8.04 7.59 8.04
C VAL A 28 9.05 7.40 6.91
N LYS A 29 9.48 6.16 6.68
CA LYS A 29 10.36 5.79 5.57
C LYS A 29 9.92 4.47 4.99
N LEU A 30 10.00 4.37 3.67
CA LEU A 30 9.86 3.09 2.98
C LEU A 30 11.19 2.33 3.09
N CYS A 31 11.12 1.05 3.45
CA CYS A 31 12.23 0.10 3.33
C CYS A 31 11.97 -0.86 2.18
N ASP A 32 13.00 -1.59 1.77
CA ASP A 32 12.91 -2.60 0.71
C ASP A 32 12.36 -2.06 -0.63
N PHE A 33 13.09 -1.07 -1.18
CA PHE A 33 13.02 -0.73 -2.61
C PHE A 33 13.54 -1.94 -3.39
N GLY A 34 12.68 -2.92 -3.63
CA GLY A 34 13.05 -4.19 -4.24
C GLY A 34 13.83 -3.96 -5.52
N VAL A 35 15.14 -4.23 -5.50
CA VAL A 35 15.97 -4.33 -6.70
C VAL A 35 15.59 -5.64 -7.39
N SER A 36 14.42 -5.66 -8.01
CA SER A 36 13.96 -6.81 -8.79
C SER A 36 14.22 -6.53 -10.24
N THR A 37 15.38 -6.99 -10.73
CA THR A 37 15.58 -7.27 -12.15
C THR A 37 14.38 -8.06 -12.67
N GLN A 38 13.73 -7.51 -13.70
CA GLN A 38 12.68 -8.12 -14.53
C GLN A 38 12.38 -9.59 -14.20
N LEU A 39 11.27 -9.83 -13.49
CA LEU A 39 10.75 -11.19 -13.29
C LEU A 39 10.05 -11.65 -14.59
N VAL A 40 10.82 -11.85 -15.65
CA VAL A 40 10.33 -12.53 -16.85
C VAL A 40 10.30 -14.03 -16.52
N ASN A 41 9.10 -14.61 -16.55
CA ASN A 41 8.84 -16.06 -16.55
C ASN A 41 9.21 -16.86 -15.29
N SER A 42 8.61 -16.57 -14.14
CA SER A 42 8.46 -17.59 -13.08
C SER A 42 7.21 -17.36 -12.23
N ILE A 43 6.06 -17.68 -12.81
CA ILE A 43 4.74 -17.71 -12.12
C ILE A 43 4.71 -18.81 -11.03
N ALA A 44 5.72 -19.66 -10.94
CA ALA A 44 5.78 -20.75 -9.98
C ALA A 44 7.06 -20.64 -9.12
N LYS A 45 6.85 -20.49 -7.80
CA LYS A 45 7.82 -20.56 -6.69
C LYS A 45 8.39 -19.22 -6.20
N THR A 46 7.59 -18.41 -5.51
CA THR A 46 7.81 -18.03 -4.09
C THR A 46 6.74 -17.05 -3.58
N TYR A 47 6.32 -17.28 -2.33
CA TYR A 47 5.81 -16.30 -1.37
C TYR A 47 4.43 -15.65 -1.58
N VAL A 48 3.46 -16.25 -0.88
CA VAL A 48 2.05 -15.89 -0.71
C VAL A 48 1.82 -14.53 -0.01
N GLY A 49 2.83 -13.90 0.59
CA GLY A 49 2.67 -12.69 1.40
C GLY A 49 2.79 -11.36 0.67
N THR A 50 3.55 -11.29 -0.44
CA THR A 50 3.87 -10.01 -1.12
C THR A 50 2.87 -9.66 -2.22
N ASN A 51 2.21 -10.65 -2.82
CA ASN A 51 1.38 -10.42 -4.01
C ASN A 51 0.00 -9.78 -3.72
N ALA A 52 -0.44 -9.71 -2.47
CA ALA A 52 -1.77 -9.18 -2.12
C ALA A 52 -1.93 -7.67 -2.46
N TYR A 53 -0.83 -6.93 -2.49
CA TYR A 53 -0.81 -5.50 -2.83
C TYR A 53 -0.52 -5.26 -4.32
N MET A 54 -0.31 -6.33 -5.09
CA MET A 54 0.07 -6.26 -6.50
C MET A 54 -1.09 -5.71 -7.34
N ALA A 55 -0.77 -4.83 -8.28
CA ALA A 55 -1.75 -4.27 -9.19
C ALA A 55 -2.26 -5.33 -10.21
N PRO A 56 -3.52 -5.23 -10.68
CA PRO A 56 -4.14 -6.23 -11.56
C PRO A 56 -3.33 -6.51 -12.83
N GLU A 57 -2.82 -5.46 -13.49
CA GLU A 57 -1.99 -5.55 -14.69
C GLU A 57 -0.70 -6.33 -14.45
N ARG A 58 -0.12 -6.20 -13.25
CA ARG A 58 1.11 -6.91 -12.87
C ARG A 58 0.82 -8.39 -12.59
N ILE A 59 -0.35 -8.71 -12.03
CA ILE A 59 -0.81 -10.09 -11.84
C ILE A 59 -1.08 -10.77 -13.19
N SER A 60 -1.69 -10.05 -14.14
CA SER A 60 -1.98 -10.52 -15.48
C SER A 60 -0.75 -10.63 -16.39
N GLY A 61 0.43 -10.22 -15.93
CA GLY A 61 1.67 -10.23 -16.72
C GLY A 61 1.74 -9.16 -17.81
N GLU A 62 0.91 -8.12 -17.71
CA GLU A 62 0.93 -6.97 -18.61
C GLU A 62 2.09 -6.02 -18.27
N GLN A 63 2.33 -5.04 -19.15
CA GLN A 63 3.31 -4.00 -18.88
C GLN A 63 2.87 -3.16 -17.67
N TYR A 64 3.72 -3.12 -16.65
CA TYR A 64 3.50 -2.38 -15.43
C TYR A 64 4.53 -1.26 -15.29
N GLY A 65 4.24 -0.30 -14.40
CA GLY A 65 5.08 0.87 -14.19
C GLY A 65 4.65 1.62 -12.94
N ILE A 66 4.94 2.92 -12.88
CA ILE A 66 4.70 3.74 -11.69
C ILE A 66 3.24 3.71 -11.18
N HIS A 67 2.26 3.56 -12.08
CA HIS A 67 0.85 3.44 -11.70
C HIS A 67 0.55 2.17 -10.89
N SER A 68 1.34 1.11 -11.04
CA SER A 68 1.20 -0.12 -10.24
C SER A 68 1.58 0.11 -8.78
N ASP A 69 2.47 1.05 -8.50
CA ASP A 69 2.82 1.46 -7.15
C ASP A 69 1.70 2.28 -6.51
N VAL A 70 0.97 3.07 -7.31
CA VAL A 70 -0.21 3.82 -6.88
C VAL A 70 -1.34 2.89 -6.41
N TRP A 71 -1.54 1.75 -7.09
CA TRP A 71 -2.48 0.72 -6.63
C TRP A 71 -2.06 0.16 -5.27
N SER A 72 -0.78 -0.22 -5.16
CA SER A 72 -0.21 -0.79 -3.93
C SER A 72 -0.35 0.18 -2.75
N LEU A 73 -0.13 1.48 -2.99
CA LEU A 73 -0.37 2.57 -2.05
C LEU A 73 -1.85 2.65 -1.63
N GLY A 74 -2.77 2.58 -2.59
CA GLY A 74 -4.22 2.59 -2.34
C GLY A 74 -4.65 1.47 -1.41
N ILE A 75 -4.25 0.22 -1.70
CA ILE A 75 -4.53 -0.94 -0.84
C ILE A 75 -3.93 -0.74 0.56
N SER A 76 -2.69 -0.26 0.64
CA SER A 76 -2.01 -0.02 1.92
C SER A 76 -2.76 1.00 2.78
N PHE A 77 -3.22 2.10 2.20
CA PHE A 77 -3.94 3.13 2.93
C PHE A 77 -5.34 2.64 3.34
N MET A 78 -6.03 1.87 2.49
CA MET A 78 -7.29 1.24 2.87
C MET A 78 -7.10 0.30 4.06
N GLU A 79 -6.09 -0.56 4.04
CA GLU A 79 -5.81 -1.47 5.15
C GLU A 79 -5.53 -0.73 6.46
N LEU A 80 -4.69 0.30 6.40
CA LEU A 80 -4.37 1.14 7.57
C LEU A 80 -5.62 1.84 8.10
N ALA A 81 -6.50 2.34 7.22
CA ALA A 81 -7.73 3.02 7.60
C ALA A 81 -8.79 2.07 8.19
N LEU A 82 -8.91 0.86 7.63
CA LEU A 82 -9.89 -0.14 8.05
C LEU A 82 -9.41 -1.01 9.22
N GLY A 83 -8.11 -1.00 9.52
CA GLY A 83 -7.48 -1.91 10.48
C GLY A 83 -7.47 -3.38 10.05
N ARG A 84 -7.82 -3.66 8.79
CA ARG A 84 -7.87 -5.00 8.18
C ARG A 84 -7.69 -4.90 6.67
N PHE A 85 -7.14 -5.94 6.06
CA PHE A 85 -6.98 -5.99 4.60
C PHE A 85 -8.34 -5.86 3.88
N PRO A 86 -8.44 -5.03 2.81
CA PRO A 86 -9.73 -4.64 2.23
C PRO A 86 -10.41 -5.73 1.40
N TYR A 87 -9.67 -6.71 0.88
CA TYR A 87 -10.28 -7.88 0.25
C TYR A 87 -10.67 -8.93 1.30
N PRO A 88 -11.74 -9.71 1.06
CA PRO A 88 -12.22 -10.75 1.97
C PRO A 88 -11.09 -11.65 2.48
N GLN A 89 -10.75 -11.50 3.76
CA GLN A 89 -9.94 -12.47 4.48
C GLN A 89 -10.89 -13.56 4.98
N ILE A 90 -11.07 -14.64 4.19
CA ILE A 90 -11.89 -15.75 4.67
C ILE A 90 -11.25 -16.29 5.95
N GLN A 91 -12.02 -16.23 7.04
CA GLN A 91 -11.60 -16.52 8.40
C GLN A 91 -11.01 -17.93 8.49
N LYS A 92 -10.04 -18.11 9.40
CA LYS A 92 -9.27 -19.34 9.68
C LYS A 92 -10.10 -20.62 9.92
N ASN A 93 -11.43 -20.55 9.91
CA ASN A 93 -12.34 -21.67 10.14
C ASN A 93 -13.07 -22.18 8.86
N GLN A 94 -12.85 -21.57 7.68
CA GLN A 94 -13.30 -22.10 6.38
C GLN A 94 -12.23 -22.02 5.27
N GLY A 95 -10.95 -22.15 5.65
CA GLY A 95 -9.83 -22.08 4.72
C GLY A 95 -9.60 -20.66 4.19
N SER A 96 -8.40 -20.14 4.37
CA SER A 96 -7.97 -18.92 3.69
C SER A 96 -8.24 -19.05 2.19
N LEU A 97 -8.60 -17.97 1.48
CA LEU A 97 -8.51 -17.99 0.02
C LEU A 97 -7.12 -18.51 -0.33
N MET A 98 -7.06 -19.55 -1.15
CA MET A 98 -5.77 -19.99 -1.68
C MET A 98 -5.16 -18.77 -2.38
N PRO A 99 -3.83 -18.59 -2.33
CA PRO A 99 -3.17 -17.38 -2.83
C PRO A 99 -3.64 -16.98 -4.23
N LEU A 100 -3.91 -17.97 -5.09
CA LEU A 100 -4.44 -17.79 -6.43
C LEU A 100 -5.85 -17.19 -6.48
N GLN A 101 -6.75 -17.55 -5.56
CA GLN A 101 -8.11 -17.01 -5.54
C GLN A 101 -8.13 -15.54 -5.15
N LEU A 102 -7.23 -15.10 -4.25
CA LEU A 102 -7.08 -13.67 -3.95
C LEU A 102 -6.60 -12.91 -5.19
N LEU A 103 -5.57 -13.43 -5.88
CA LEU A 103 -5.07 -12.81 -7.11
C LEU A 103 -6.15 -12.74 -8.19
N GLN A 104 -6.94 -13.81 -8.33
CA GLN A 104 -8.07 -13.83 -9.24
C GLN A 104 -9.11 -12.76 -8.86
N CYS A 105 -9.46 -12.62 -7.59
CA CYS A 105 -10.36 -11.57 -7.12
C CYS A 105 -9.81 -10.16 -7.41
N ILE A 106 -8.49 -9.95 -7.22
CA ILE A 106 -7.83 -8.68 -7.56
C ILE A 106 -7.89 -8.39 -9.06
N VAL A 107 -7.95 -9.39 -9.95
CA VAL A 107 -8.04 -9.19 -11.39
C VAL A 107 -9.50 -9.05 -11.85
N ASP A 108 -10.35 -10.01 -11.47
CA ASP A 108 -11.67 -10.23 -12.07
C ASP A 108 -12.80 -9.43 -11.39
N GLU A 109 -12.73 -9.21 -10.08
CA GLU A 109 -13.82 -8.58 -9.31
C GLU A 109 -13.66 -7.06 -9.20
N ASP A 110 -14.72 -6.33 -8.84
CA ASP A 110 -14.63 -4.89 -8.61
C ASP A 110 -13.60 -4.55 -7.51
N SER A 111 -12.91 -3.41 -7.67
CA SER A 111 -11.97 -2.93 -6.66
C SER A 111 -12.70 -2.64 -5.33
N PRO A 112 -12.06 -2.87 -4.17
CA PRO A 112 -12.65 -2.55 -2.90
C PRO A 112 -12.89 -1.05 -2.77
N VAL A 113 -13.96 -0.70 -2.05
CA VAL A 113 -14.34 0.68 -1.75
C VAL A 113 -14.37 0.90 -0.24
N LEU A 114 -14.10 2.13 0.19
CA LEU A 114 -14.24 2.50 1.60
C LEU A 114 -15.73 2.52 2.00
N PRO A 115 -16.06 2.15 3.24
CA PRO A 115 -17.40 2.31 3.81
C PRO A 115 -17.94 3.74 3.68
N VAL A 116 -19.21 3.86 3.28
CA VAL A 116 -19.86 5.16 3.10
C VAL A 116 -20.08 5.83 4.45
N GLY A 117 -19.69 7.10 4.56
CA GLY A 117 -19.94 7.92 5.75
C GLY A 117 -18.96 7.74 6.90
N GLU A 118 -18.01 6.82 6.81
CA GLU A 118 -16.99 6.60 7.86
C GLU A 118 -15.73 7.47 7.67
N PHE A 119 -15.48 7.91 6.43
CA PHE A 119 -14.26 8.60 6.04
C PHE A 119 -14.57 9.94 5.37
N SER A 120 -13.60 10.87 5.41
CA SER A 120 -13.75 12.17 4.77
C SER A 120 -13.84 12.03 3.24
N GLU A 121 -14.66 12.86 2.60
CA GLU A 121 -14.81 12.85 1.13
C GLU A 121 -13.47 12.98 0.39
N PRO A 122 -12.51 13.83 0.81
CA PRO A 122 -11.20 13.89 0.17
C PRO A 122 -10.43 12.57 0.28
N PHE A 123 -10.51 11.88 1.41
CA PHE A 123 -9.82 10.60 1.58
C PHE A 123 -10.46 9.50 0.73
N VAL A 124 -11.79 9.43 0.72
CA VAL A 124 -12.53 8.50 -0.14
C VAL A 124 -12.18 8.72 -1.61
N HIS A 125 -12.21 9.97 -2.07
CA HIS A 125 -11.86 10.32 -3.44
C HIS A 125 -10.41 9.95 -3.80
N PHE A 126 -9.45 10.22 -2.91
CA PHE A 126 -8.05 9.83 -3.08
C PHE A 126 -7.92 8.32 -3.29
N ILE A 127 -8.53 7.52 -2.42
CA ILE A 127 -8.51 6.05 -2.53
C ILE A 127 -9.21 5.58 -3.81
N THR A 128 -10.35 6.14 -4.17
CA THR A 128 -11.07 5.79 -5.41
C THR A 128 -10.21 6.04 -6.66
N GLN A 129 -9.37 7.09 -6.67
CA GLN A 129 -8.43 7.33 -7.77
C GLN A 129 -7.31 6.28 -7.80
N CYS A 130 -6.74 5.93 -6.65
CA CYS A 130 -5.69 4.91 -6.57
C CYS A 130 -6.19 3.51 -6.96
N MET A 131 -7.45 3.20 -6.68
CA MET A 131 -8.04 1.86 -6.86
C MET A 131 -8.68 1.62 -8.25
N ARG A 132 -8.35 2.45 -9.25
CA ARG A 132 -8.79 2.22 -10.64
C ARG A 132 -8.09 0.99 -11.22
N LYS A 133 -8.86 0.05 -11.77
CA LYS A 133 -8.32 -1.18 -12.39
C LYS A 133 -7.37 -0.85 -13.53
N GLN A 134 -7.82 -0.01 -14.46
CA GLN A 134 -7.01 0.41 -15.59
C GLN A 134 -5.84 1.29 -15.12
N PRO A 135 -4.57 0.92 -15.39
CA PRO A 135 -3.42 1.66 -14.90
C PRO A 135 -3.40 3.12 -15.37
N LYS A 136 -3.85 3.38 -16.59
CA LYS A 136 -3.89 4.71 -17.21
C LYS A 136 -4.94 5.63 -16.60
N GLU A 137 -5.91 5.09 -15.86
CA GLU A 137 -6.92 5.88 -15.14
C GLU A 137 -6.45 6.24 -13.73
N ARG A 138 -5.36 5.65 -13.25
CA ARG A 138 -4.73 6.04 -11.99
C ARG A 138 -3.87 7.29 -12.24
N PRO A 139 -3.93 8.28 -11.35
CA PRO A 139 -3.02 9.42 -11.40
C PRO A 139 -1.57 8.96 -11.27
N ALA A 140 -0.64 9.73 -11.82
CA ALA A 140 0.78 9.58 -11.52
C ALA A 140 1.06 10.07 -10.08
N PRO A 141 2.14 9.62 -9.41
CA PRO A 141 2.48 10.07 -8.06
C PRO A 141 2.58 11.59 -7.94
N GLU A 142 3.10 12.28 -8.95
CA GLU A 142 3.23 13.73 -8.98
C GLU A 142 1.86 14.42 -8.93
N GLU A 143 0.85 13.85 -9.56
CA GLU A 143 -0.53 14.36 -9.54
C GLU A 143 -1.19 14.11 -8.18
N LEU A 144 -0.91 12.96 -7.55
CA LEU A 144 -1.39 12.65 -6.20
C LEU A 144 -0.86 13.63 -5.15
N MET A 145 0.36 14.13 -5.32
CA MET A 145 0.92 15.15 -4.42
C MET A 145 0.11 16.46 -4.42
N GLY A 146 -0.60 16.76 -5.51
CA GLY A 146 -1.52 17.90 -5.61
C GLY A 146 -2.94 17.62 -5.12
N HIS A 147 -3.25 16.38 -4.72
CA HIS A 147 -4.60 16.01 -4.34
C HIS A 147 -5.04 16.71 -3.03
N PRO A 148 -6.29 17.20 -2.89
CA PRO A 148 -6.76 17.92 -1.71
C PRO A 148 -6.50 17.20 -0.38
N PHE A 149 -6.69 15.87 -0.34
CA PHE A 149 -6.35 15.04 0.82
C PHE A 149 -4.88 15.19 1.25
N ILE A 150 -3.94 15.15 0.31
CA ILE A 150 -2.51 15.25 0.62
C ILE A 150 -2.16 16.67 1.03
N VAL A 151 -2.59 17.66 0.25
CA VAL A 151 -2.28 19.08 0.51
C VAL A 151 -2.79 19.54 1.88
N GLN A 152 -3.97 19.08 2.29
CA GLN A 152 -4.55 19.40 3.60
C GLN A 152 -3.67 18.97 4.78
N PHE A 153 -2.94 17.86 4.64
CA PHE A 153 -2.13 17.27 5.72
C PHE A 153 -0.61 17.38 5.46
N ASN A 154 -0.19 18.16 4.47
CA ASN A 154 1.22 18.38 4.15
C ASN A 154 1.81 19.60 4.90
N ASP A 155 1.63 19.62 6.22
CA ASP A 155 2.10 20.71 7.11
C ASP A 155 3.50 20.45 7.71
N GLY A 156 4.12 19.30 7.38
CA GLY A 156 5.40 18.86 7.95
C GLY A 156 5.32 18.47 9.43
N ASN A 157 4.12 18.38 10.01
CA ASN A 157 3.91 18.12 11.41
C ASN A 157 3.95 16.62 11.72
N ALA A 158 5.12 16.15 12.16
CA ALA A 158 5.31 14.77 12.56
C ALA A 158 4.76 14.45 13.97
N THR A 159 4.23 15.44 14.71
CA THR A 159 3.81 15.26 16.11
C THR A 159 2.67 14.26 16.24
N VAL A 160 1.68 14.30 15.34
CA VAL A 160 0.54 13.35 15.37
C VAL A 160 1.04 11.91 15.24
N VAL A 161 1.94 11.65 14.29
CA VAL A 161 2.54 10.34 14.08
C VAL A 161 3.41 9.94 15.26
N SER A 162 4.27 10.84 15.76
CA SER A 162 5.14 10.60 16.91
C SER A 162 4.34 10.20 18.15
N MET A 163 3.28 10.94 18.48
CA MET A 163 2.41 10.64 19.63
C MET A 163 1.74 9.28 19.48
N TRP A 164 1.21 8.97 18.29
CA TRP A 164 0.60 7.67 18.03
C TRP A 164 1.61 6.52 18.19
N VAL A 165 2.83 6.65 17.65
CA VAL A 165 3.87 5.63 17.77
C VAL A 165 4.27 5.41 19.24
N CYS A 166 4.52 6.48 19.98
CA CYS A 166 4.91 6.37 21.39
C CYS A 166 3.83 5.65 22.20
N ARG A 167 2.56 6.04 22.03
CA ARG A 167 1.42 5.40 22.68
C ARG A 167 1.31 3.92 22.31
N ALA A 168 1.38 3.59 21.02
CA ALA A 168 1.28 2.20 20.56
C ALA A 168 2.41 1.31 21.11
N LEU A 169 3.62 1.85 21.25
CA LEU A 169 4.75 1.14 21.85
C LEU A 169 4.56 0.92 23.36
N GLU A 170 4.02 1.88 24.08
CA GLU A 170 3.69 1.75 25.51
C GLU A 170 2.62 0.67 25.72
N GLU A 171 1.53 0.71 24.95
CA GLU A 171 0.46 -0.29 25.01
C GLU A 171 0.99 -1.70 24.75
N ARG A 172 1.88 -1.88 23.78
CA ARG A 172 2.54 -3.18 23.52
C ARG A 172 3.42 -3.65 24.67
N ARG A 173 4.17 -2.75 25.31
CA ARG A 173 5.00 -3.09 26.49
C ARG A 173 4.14 -3.52 27.67
N SER A 174 3.03 -2.83 27.91
CA SER A 174 2.10 -3.19 28.98
C SER A 174 1.42 -4.55 28.76
N GLN A 175 1.20 -4.95 27.50
CA GLN A 175 0.60 -6.24 27.15
C GLN A 175 1.59 -7.42 27.20
N GLN A 176 2.89 -7.17 27.06
CA GLN A 176 3.90 -8.24 27.03
C GLN A 176 4.38 -8.69 28.42
N GLY A 177 3.98 -8.02 29.50
CA GLY A 177 4.42 -8.33 30.87
C GLY A 177 5.93 -8.11 31.08
N PRO A 178 6.42 -8.05 32.34
CA PRO A 178 7.86 -8.07 32.60
C PRO A 178 8.46 -9.43 32.17
N PRO A 179 9.76 -9.47 31.80
CA PRO A 179 10.45 -10.70 31.41
C PRO A 179 10.48 -11.76 32.51
#